data_AF-A0A6N9BFV4-F1
#
_entry.id   AF-A0A6N9BFV4-F1
#
_cell.length_a   1.000
_cell.length_b   1.000
_cell.length_c   1.000
_cell.angle_alpha   90.00
_cell.angle_beta   90.00
_cell.angle_gamma   90.00
#
_symmetry.space_group_name_H-M   'P 1'
#
loop_
_entity.id
_entity.type
_entity.pdbx_description
1 polymer ?
#
loop_
_entity_poly.entity_id
_entity_poly.type
_entity_poly.pdbx_seq_one_letter_code
_entity_poly.pdbx_strand_id
1 'polypeptide(L)'
;KSTSARLAHAKFEGARLNEADFTKADLRGAVFRNADLRRARFFRARLEGADFTGARLRQTDFFDADLSGAVWTDGKHVCAPGSVGQCR
;
A
#
# COMPACT_ATOMS: atom_id res chain seq x y z
N LYS A 1 -9.25 18.53 -2.34
CA LYS A 1 -9.54 17.80 -3.60
C LYS A 1 -8.99 16.38 -3.42
N SER A 2 -9.87 15.38 -3.29
CA SER A 2 -9.49 13.96 -3.12
C SER A 2 -9.21 13.40 -4.51
N THR A 3 -7.95 13.40 -4.94
CA THR A 3 -7.59 12.87 -6.26
C THR A 3 -7.52 11.35 -6.14
N SER A 4 -8.50 10.64 -6.71
CA SER A 4 -8.39 9.21 -6.96
C SER A 4 -7.35 8.99 -8.07
N ALA A 5 -6.08 8.88 -7.67
CA ALA A 5 -5.00 8.59 -8.60
C ALA A 5 -5.16 7.18 -9.17
N ARG A 6 -4.97 7.02 -10.47
CA ARG A 6 -4.95 5.71 -11.14
C ARG A 6 -3.49 5.31 -11.35
N LEU A 7 -3.00 4.44 -10.48
CA LEU A 7 -1.59 4.06 -10.35
C LEU A 7 -1.44 2.53 -10.26
N ALA A 8 -2.39 1.77 -10.82
CA ALA A 8 -2.31 0.31 -10.86
C ALA A 8 -1.01 -0.11 -11.55
N HIS A 9 -0.32 -1.09 -10.96
CA HIS A 9 0.99 -1.61 -11.40
C HIS A 9 2.13 -0.59 -11.44
N ALA A 10 1.96 0.59 -10.83
CA ALA A 10 3.03 1.57 -10.72
C ALA A 10 4.21 1.02 -9.91
N LYS A 11 5.42 1.41 -10.31
CA LYS A 11 6.68 1.01 -9.67
C LYS A 11 7.21 2.14 -8.81
N PHE A 12 7.21 1.92 -7.51
CA PHE A 12 7.71 2.84 -6.47
C PHE A 12 8.87 2.21 -5.68
N GLU A 13 9.60 1.27 -6.30
CA GLU A 13 10.70 0.58 -5.65
C GLU A 13 11.77 1.57 -5.17
N GLY A 14 12.10 1.51 -3.88
CA GLY A 14 13.04 2.41 -3.21
C GLY A 14 12.60 3.88 -3.11
N ALA A 15 11.35 4.20 -3.49
CA ALA A 15 10.87 5.58 -3.50
C ALA A 15 10.76 6.16 -2.08
N ARG A 16 10.99 7.47 -1.96
CA ARG A 16 10.72 8.24 -0.73
C ARG A 16 9.31 8.83 -0.82
N LEU A 17 8.36 8.17 -0.15
CA LEU A 17 6.93 8.47 -0.17
C LEU A 17 6.38 8.74 1.24
N ASN A 18 7.25 9.15 2.16
CA ASN A 18 6.85 9.51 3.51
C ASN A 18 5.82 10.64 3.46
N GLU A 19 4.75 10.53 4.26
CA GLU A 19 3.64 11.49 4.33
C GLU A 19 2.84 11.68 3.01
N ALA A 20 3.09 10.83 1.99
CA ALA A 20 2.32 10.86 0.75
C ALA A 20 0.84 10.52 0.98
N ASP A 21 -0.03 11.14 0.18
CA ASP A 21 -1.47 10.92 0.22
C ASP A 21 -1.94 10.12 -1.00
N PHE A 22 -2.28 8.85 -0.74
CA PHE A 22 -2.86 7.90 -1.69
C PHE A 22 -4.34 7.62 -1.37
N THR A 23 -5.02 8.53 -0.67
CA THR A 23 -6.42 8.37 -0.31
C THR A 23 -7.27 8.04 -1.54
N LYS A 24 -7.97 6.90 -1.51
CA LYS A 24 -8.83 6.40 -2.60
C LYS A 24 -8.10 6.16 -3.93
N ALA A 25 -6.77 6.01 -3.91
CA ALA A 25 -6.02 5.66 -5.12
C ALA A 25 -6.27 4.20 -5.54
N ASP A 26 -6.24 3.96 -6.85
CA ASP A 26 -6.15 2.62 -7.41
C ASP A 26 -4.67 2.25 -7.56
N LEU A 27 -4.20 1.34 -6.70
CA LEU A 27 -2.81 0.91 -6.57
C LEU A 27 -2.70 -0.63 -6.65
N ARG A 28 -3.67 -1.28 -7.30
CA ARG A 28 -3.66 -2.73 -7.47
C ARG A 28 -2.37 -3.17 -8.16
N GLY A 29 -1.72 -4.17 -7.59
CA GLY A 29 -0.44 -4.68 -8.08
C GLY A 29 0.71 -3.67 -8.10
N ALA A 30 0.61 -2.55 -7.38
CA ALA A 30 1.70 -1.59 -7.28
C ALA A 30 2.90 -2.17 -6.51
N VAL A 31 4.11 -1.75 -6.88
CA VAL A 31 5.35 -2.25 -6.29
C VAL A 31 5.95 -1.19 -5.38
N PHE A 32 5.89 -1.40 -4.07
CA PHE A 32 6.44 -0.52 -3.03
C PHE A 32 7.69 -1.12 -2.35
N ARG A 33 8.38 -2.05 -3.01
CA ARG A 33 9.55 -2.72 -2.45
C ARG A 33 10.58 -1.72 -1.93
N ASN A 34 11.03 -1.90 -0.70
CA ASN A 34 12.00 -1.03 -0.03
C ASN A 34 11.62 0.47 0.02
N ALA A 35 10.37 0.84 -0.26
CA ALA A 35 9.91 2.22 -0.22
C ALA A 35 9.83 2.75 1.22
N ASP A 36 10.07 4.05 1.39
CA ASP A 36 9.77 4.73 2.64
C ASP A 36 8.34 5.28 2.59
N LEU A 37 7.43 4.63 3.32
CA LEU A 37 6.01 4.97 3.40
C LEU A 37 5.61 5.46 4.79
N ARG A 38 6.57 5.84 5.63
CA ARG A 38 6.27 6.28 7.00
C ARG A 38 5.27 7.44 6.95
N ARG A 39 4.18 7.32 7.71
CA ARG A 39 3.06 8.30 7.77
C ARG A 39 2.32 8.51 6.45
N ALA A 40 2.50 7.66 5.44
CA ALA A 40 1.69 7.73 4.23
C ALA A 40 0.22 7.40 4.54
N ARG A 41 -0.70 7.92 3.73
CA ARG A 41 -2.13 7.68 3.86
C ARG A 41 -2.63 6.86 2.68
N PHE A 42 -3.10 5.66 2.96
CA PHE A 42 -3.79 4.77 2.02
C PHE A 42 -5.28 4.64 2.36
N PHE A 43 -5.88 5.61 3.07
CA PHE A 43 -7.29 5.58 3.44
C PHE A 43 -8.18 5.27 2.23
N ARG A 44 -8.94 4.17 2.29
CA ARG A 44 -9.80 3.67 1.19
C ARG A 44 -9.08 3.37 -0.13
N ALA A 45 -7.77 3.16 -0.12
CA ALA A 45 -7.03 2.79 -1.31
C ALA A 45 -7.28 1.33 -1.71
N ARG A 46 -7.14 1.04 -2.99
CA ARG A 46 -7.17 -0.31 -3.55
C ARG A 46 -5.74 -0.82 -3.70
N LEU A 47 -5.34 -1.75 -2.85
CA LEU A 47 -3.98 -2.31 -2.79
C LEU A 47 -3.97 -3.81 -3.08
N GLU A 48 -5.01 -4.32 -3.75
CA GLU A 48 -5.12 -5.74 -4.08
C GLU A 48 -3.85 -6.19 -4.84
N GLY A 49 -3.12 -7.18 -4.31
CA GLY A 49 -1.89 -7.70 -4.90
C GLY A 49 -0.67 -6.77 -4.87
N ALA A 50 -0.69 -5.67 -4.12
CA ALA A 50 0.47 -4.77 -4.00
C ALA A 50 1.64 -5.44 -3.26
N ASP A 51 2.88 -5.05 -3.58
CA ASP A 51 4.08 -5.61 -2.96
C ASP A 51 4.76 -4.59 -2.04
N PHE A 52 4.70 -4.83 -0.73
CA PHE A 52 5.31 -4.01 0.32
C PHE A 52 6.62 -4.60 0.87
N THR A 53 7.24 -5.57 0.20
CA THR A 53 8.45 -6.24 0.71
C THR A 53 9.55 -5.21 1.06
N GLY A 54 10.01 -5.22 2.32
CA GLY A 54 11.01 -4.28 2.82
C GLY A 54 10.54 -2.84 2.99
N ALA A 55 9.28 -2.52 2.72
CA ALA A 55 8.74 -1.17 2.87
C ALA A 55 8.69 -0.74 4.34
N ARG A 56 8.95 0.54 4.59
CA ARG A 56 8.89 1.13 5.95
C ARG A 56 7.50 1.69 6.21
N LEU A 57 6.68 0.97 6.97
CA LEU A 57 5.26 1.31 7.18
C LEU A 57 4.94 1.99 8.52
N ARG A 58 5.93 2.44 9.30
CA ARG A 58 5.66 3.06 10.62
C ARG A 58 4.68 4.24 10.51
N GLN A 59 3.59 4.18 11.28
CA GLN A 59 2.50 5.18 11.29
C GLN A 59 1.76 5.35 9.95
N THR A 60 1.85 4.37 9.04
CA THR A 60 1.06 4.38 7.79
C THR A 60 -0.40 4.13 8.11
N ASP A 61 -1.29 4.93 7.52
CA ASP A 61 -2.72 4.74 7.65
C ASP A 61 -3.24 3.85 6.52
N PHE A 62 -3.70 2.66 6.86
CA PHE A 62 -4.35 1.73 5.95
C PHE A 62 -5.87 1.67 6.15
N PHE A 63 -6.47 2.50 7.01
CA PHE A 63 -7.88 2.36 7.37
C PHE A 63 -8.79 2.28 6.13
N ASP A 64 -9.62 1.25 6.09
CA ASP A 64 -10.55 0.96 4.98
C ASP A 64 -9.87 0.69 3.61
N ALA A 65 -8.55 0.46 3.58
CA ALA A 65 -7.83 0.04 2.38
C ALA A 65 -7.93 -1.47 2.15
N ASP A 66 -8.10 -1.89 0.91
CA ASP A 66 -8.16 -3.32 0.55
C ASP A 66 -6.75 -3.84 0.24
N LEU A 67 -6.22 -4.66 1.14
CA LEU A 67 -4.90 -5.29 1.08
C LEU A 67 -4.96 -6.73 0.56
N SER A 68 -6.08 -7.19 0.01
CA SER A 68 -6.26 -8.60 -0.40
C SER A 68 -5.15 -9.06 -1.35
N GLY A 69 -4.43 -10.12 -0.98
CA GLY A 69 -3.33 -10.67 -1.77
C GLY A 69 -2.05 -9.82 -1.80
N ALA A 70 -1.96 -8.74 -1.03
CA ALA A 70 -0.75 -7.96 -0.94
C ALA A 70 0.37 -8.77 -0.27
N VAL A 71 1.61 -8.64 -0.76
CA VAL A 71 2.81 -9.20 -0.13
C VAL A 71 3.28 -8.21 0.94
N TRP A 72 3.41 -8.68 2.18
CA TRP A 72 3.72 -7.83 3.32
C TRP A 72 5.21 -7.53 3.46
N THR A 73 5.55 -6.72 4.47
CA THR A 73 6.89 -6.13 4.65
C THR A 73 8.02 -7.14 4.81
N ASP A 74 7.75 -8.36 5.28
CA ASP A 74 8.78 -9.40 5.40
C ASP A 74 8.97 -10.25 4.12
N GLY A 75 8.17 -9.98 3.08
CA GLY A 75 8.21 -10.73 1.81
C GLY A 75 7.71 -12.18 1.91
N LYS A 76 7.18 -12.59 3.06
CA LYS A 76 6.74 -13.96 3.33
C LYS A 76 5.23 -14.05 3.51
N HIS A 77 4.64 -13.07 4.18
CA HIS A 77 3.20 -13.04 4.38
C HIS A 77 2.49 -12.46 3.16
N VAL A 78 1.44 -13.15 2.72
CA VAL A 78 0.48 -12.66 1.74
C VAL A 78 -0.82 -12.45 2.47
N CYS A 79 -1.35 -11.23 2.44
CA CYS A 79 -2.59 -10.90 3.15
C CYS A 79 -3.76 -11.70 2.58
N ALA A 80 -4.56 -12.31 3.44
CA ALA A 80 -5.70 -13.11 3.04
C ALA A 80 -6.77 -12.28 2.31
N PRO A 81 -7.61 -12.90 1.46
CA PRO A 81 -8.77 -12.24 0.88
C PRO A 81 -9.64 -11.56 1.94
N GLY A 82 -10.08 -10.31 1.69
CA GLY A 82 -10.86 -9.52 2.64
C GLY A 82 -10.03 -8.83 3.74
N SER A 83 -8.70 -8.77 3.58
CA SER A 83 -7.82 -7.97 4.45
C SER A 83 -8.07 -6.48 4.24
N VAL A 84 -9.00 -5.92 5.01
CA VAL A 84 -9.33 -4.49 4.98
C VAL A 84 -8.75 -3.79 6.20
N GLY A 85 -7.96 -2.73 6.00
CA GLY A 85 -7.34 -1.95 7.07
C GLY A 85 -6.13 -2.60 7.73
N GLN A 86 -6.05 -3.93 7.69
CA GLN A 86 -4.99 -4.72 8.30
C GLN A 86 -4.76 -5.98 7.47
N CYS A 87 -3.49 -6.33 7.30
CA CYS A 87 -3.10 -7.61 6.72
C CYS A 87 -3.43 -8.73 7.72
N ARG A 88 -4.25 -9.71 7.30
CA ARG A 88 -4.60 -10.90 8.08
C ARG A 88 -4.02 -12.15 7.44
#